data_AF-A0A5M3ZAU8-F1
#
_entry.id   AF-A0A5M3ZAU8-F1
#
_cell.length_a   1.000
_cell.length_b   1.000
_cell.length_c   1.000
_cell.angle_alpha   90.00
_cell.angle_beta   90.00
_cell.angle_gamma   90.00
#
_symmetry.space_group_name_H-M   'P 1'
#
loop_
_entity.id
_entity.type
_entity.pdbx_description
1 polymer ?
#
loop_
_entity_poly.entity_id
_entity_poly.type
_entity_poly.pdbx_seq_one_letter_code
_entity_poly.pdbx_strand_id
1 'polypeptide(L)' 'MKPATLFSLFGLIASPVLATTPTKRDACAEACNDAHNKCVTKPGANMAYCASEYASCLGYNPYNQDPFVTPTACAK' A
#
# COMPACT_ATOMS: atom_id res chain seq x y z
N MET A 1 -25.09 -6.97 4.76
CA MET A 1 -25.80 -5.71 5.03
C MET A 1 -25.89 -4.96 3.71
N LYS A 2 -27.08 -4.77 3.15
CA LYS A 2 -27.31 -4.40 1.74
C LYS A 2 -27.80 -2.95 1.70
N PRO A 3 -27.10 -1.98 1.08
CA PRO A 3 -27.56 -0.60 1.13
C PRO A 3 -28.58 -0.34 0.01
N ALA A 4 -29.74 0.14 0.42
CA ALA A 4 -30.75 0.75 -0.42
C ALA A 4 -30.24 2.10 -0.94
N THR A 5 -30.20 2.30 -2.25
CA THR A 5 -29.88 3.57 -2.89
C THR A 5 -31.15 4.33 -3.22
N LEU A 6 -31.40 5.40 -2.47
CA LEU A 6 -32.47 6.37 -2.70
C LEU A 6 -31.91 7.78 -2.47
N PHE A 7 -31.43 8.43 -3.54
CA PHE A 7 -31.10 9.87 -3.62
C PHE A 7 -30.99 10.20 -5.11
N SER A 8 -32.06 10.68 -5.75
CA SER A 8 -32.52 12.08 -5.85
C SER A 8 -31.57 12.97 -6.67
N LEU A 9 -32.16 13.57 -7.70
CA LEU A 9 -31.59 14.38 -8.78
C LEU A 9 -30.86 15.62 -8.25
N PHE A 10 -29.54 15.69 -8.42
CA PHE A 10 -28.79 16.95 -8.51
C PHE A 10 -27.59 16.76 -9.45
N GLY A 11 -27.58 17.54 -10.52
CA GLY A 11 -26.46 17.61 -11.45
C GLY A 11 -25.24 18.23 -10.80
N LEU A 12 -24.15 17.47 -10.76
CA LEU A 12 -22.77 17.90 -10.64
C LEU A 12 -21.98 16.93 -11.49
N ILE A 13 -21.11 17.45 -12.35
CA ILE A 13 -20.17 16.68 -13.17
C ILE A 13 -19.27 15.84 -12.25
N ALA A 14 -19.71 14.63 -11.94
CA ALA A 14 -18.87 13.62 -11.30
C ALA A 14 -17.86 13.17 -12.36
N SER A 15 -16.66 13.75 -12.33
CA SER A 15 -15.49 13.08 -12.90
C SER A 15 -15.52 11.62 -12.44
N PRO A 16 -15.25 10.64 -13.31
CA PRO A 16 -15.18 9.26 -12.88
C PRO A 16 -13.96 9.16 -11.97
N VAL A 17 -14.16 9.32 -10.66
CA VAL A 17 -13.26 8.74 -9.69
C VAL A 17 -13.39 7.26 -9.94
N LEU A 18 -12.44 6.71 -10.70
CA LEU A 18 -12.21 5.28 -10.79
C LEU A 18 -12.00 4.83 -9.35
N ALA A 19 -13.06 4.37 -8.71
CA ALA A 19 -12.99 3.64 -7.46
C ALA A 19 -12.35 2.30 -7.80
N THR A 20 -11.02 2.31 -7.92
CA THR A 20 -10.23 1.12 -8.18
C THR A 20 -10.28 0.31 -6.89
N THR A 21 -10.99 -0.81 -6.92
CA THR A 21 -10.93 -1.81 -5.85
C THR A 21 -9.46 -2.22 -5.68
N PRO A 22 -8.85 -2.03 -4.50
CA PRO A 22 -7.44 -2.39 -4.32
C PRO A 22 -7.27 -3.87 -4.61
N THR A 23 -6.30 -4.21 -5.46
CA THR A 23 -6.00 -5.60 -5.74
C THR A 23 -5.30 -6.21 -4.52
N LYS A 24 -5.31 -7.54 -4.40
CA LYS A 24 -4.60 -8.25 -3.33
C LYS A 24 -3.10 -7.89 -3.29
N ARG A 25 -2.50 -7.58 -4.45
CA ARG A 25 -1.10 -7.19 -4.57
C ARG A 25 -0.85 -5.80 -4.00
N ASP A 26 -1.81 -4.89 -4.17
CA ASP A 26 -1.76 -3.52 -3.62
C ASP A 26 -1.90 -3.54 -2.10
N ALA A 27 -2.90 -4.27 -1.59
CA ALA A 27 -3.11 -4.43 -0.15
C ALA A 27 -1.90 -5.09 0.56
N CYS A 28 -1.19 -5.98 -0.14
CA CYS A 28 0.04 -6.56 0.36
C CYS A 28 1.15 -5.49 0.51
N ALA A 29 1.36 -4.65 -0.50
CA ALA A 29 2.40 -3.62 -0.43
C ALA A 29 2.09 -2.58 0.66
N GLU A 30 0.84 -2.17 0.81
CA GLU A 30 0.40 -1.30 1.90
C GLU A 30 0.77 -1.89 3.28
N ALA A 31 0.42 -3.16 3.52
CA ALA A 31 0.75 -3.84 4.76
C ALA A 31 2.27 -3.94 5.00
N CYS A 32 3.06 -4.20 3.96
CA CYS A 32 4.52 -4.26 4.04
C CYS A 32 5.12 -2.87 4.34
N ASN A 33 4.62 -1.82 3.69
CA ASN A 33 5.05 -0.44 3.91
C ASN A 33 4.78 -0.02 5.35
N ASP A 34 3.60 -0.34 5.87
CA ASP A 34 3.22 -0.08 7.25
C ASP A 34 4.12 -0.80 8.25
N ALA A 35 4.39 -2.09 8.02
CA ALA A 35 5.27 -2.88 8.87
C ALA A 35 6.70 -2.32 8.86
N HIS A 36 7.20 -1.92 7.69
CA HIS A 36 8.51 -1.31 7.55
C HIS A 36 8.60 0.02 8.29
N ASN A 37 7.62 0.92 8.09
CA ASN A 37 7.53 2.21 8.78
C ASN A 37 7.50 2.02 10.31
N LYS A 38 6.69 1.09 10.81
CA LYS A 38 6.65 0.72 12.23
C LYS A 38 7.97 0.14 12.74
N CYS A 39 8.76 -0.51 11.88
CA CYS A 39 10.07 -1.04 12.25
C CYS A 39 11.09 0.09 12.38
N VAL A 40 11.24 0.92 11.34
CA VAL A 40 12.28 1.95 11.28
C VAL A 40 12.05 3.12 12.23
N THR A 41 10.81 3.34 12.68
CA THR A 41 10.47 4.40 13.64
C THR A 41 10.70 4.03 15.11
N LYS A 42 11.04 2.76 15.41
CA LYS A 42 11.34 2.35 16.79
C LYS A 42 12.70 2.86 17.24
N PRO A 43 12.84 3.34 18.49
CA PRO A 43 14.14 3.67 19.06
C PRO A 43 15.07 2.45 19.03
N GLY A 44 16.29 2.62 18.53
CA GLY A 44 17.28 1.54 18.44
C GLY A 44 16.93 0.44 17.41
N ALA A 45 16.01 0.70 16.47
CA ALA A 45 15.69 -0.26 15.44
C ALA A 45 16.93 -0.66 14.62
N ASN A 46 17.04 -1.95 14.34
CA ASN A 46 18.06 -2.46 13.42
C ASN A 46 17.56 -2.24 11.98
N MET A 47 18.11 -1.24 11.29
CA MET A 47 17.65 -0.88 9.94
C MET A 47 17.91 -1.97 8.91
N ALA A 48 18.98 -2.75 9.05
CA ALA A 48 19.25 -3.89 8.17
C ALA A 48 18.20 -4.99 8.35
N TYR A 49 17.77 -5.24 9.60
CA TYR A 49 16.67 -6.14 9.88
C TYR A 49 15.35 -5.63 9.28
N CYS A 50 15.01 -4.35 9.50
CA CYS A 50 13.80 -3.75 8.92
C CYS A 50 13.79 -3.82 7.39
N ALA A 51 14.94 -3.63 6.74
CA ALA A 51 15.08 -3.76 5.29
C ALA A 51 14.91 -5.21 4.81
N SER A 52 15.49 -6.17 5.53
CA SER A 52 15.36 -7.60 5.24
C SER A 52 13.91 -8.09 5.35
N GLU A 53 13.22 -7.73 6.43
CA GLU A 53 11.81 -8.06 6.63
C GLU A 53 10.92 -7.41 5.57
N TYR A 54 11.23 -6.17 5.18
CA TYR A 54 10.50 -5.47 4.14
C TYR A 54 10.65 -6.13 2.78
N ALA A 55 11.89 -6.47 2.38
CA ALA A 55 12.14 -7.20 1.14
C ALA A 55 11.46 -8.58 1.13
N SER A 56 11.49 -9.28 2.26
CA SER A 56 10.82 -10.58 2.43
C SER A 56 9.30 -10.47 2.33
N CYS A 57 8.71 -9.41 2.93
CA CYS A 57 7.28 -9.14 2.88
C CYS A 57 6.81 -8.87 1.45
N LEU A 58 7.57 -8.03 0.72
CA LEU A 58 7.28 -7.68 -0.67
C LEU A 58 7.57 -8.83 -1.63
N GLY A 59 8.52 -9.71 -1.33
CA GLY A 59 9.00 -10.75 -2.24
C GLY A 59 10.05 -10.26 -3.24
N TYR A 60 10.63 -9.08 -3.01
CA TYR A 60 11.76 -8.52 -3.78
C TYR A 60 12.46 -7.46 -2.93
N ASN A 61 13.70 -7.10 -3.27
CA ASN A 61 14.43 -6.03 -2.59
C ASN A 61 14.07 -4.65 -3.20
N PRO A 62 13.35 -3.77 -2.48
CA PRO A 62 12.93 -2.46 -2.99
C PRO A 62 14.05 -1.41 -2.97
N TYR A 63 15.24 -1.72 -2.46
CA TYR A 63 16.37 -0.79 -2.41
C TYR A 63 17.31 -0.90 -3.62
N ASN A 64 17.07 -1.86 -4.52
CA ASN A 64 17.85 -2.05 -5.75
C ASN A 64 17.40 -1.12 -6.90
N GLN A 65 16.41 -0.26 -6.68
CA GLN A 65 15.85 0.68 -7.66
C GLN A 65 16.41 2.09 -7.43
N ASP A 66 16.77 2.77 -8.52
CA ASP A 66 17.20 4.17 -8.56
C ASP A 66 16.28 4.95 -9.52
N PRO A 67 15.52 5.96 -9.05
CA PRO A 67 15.37 6.35 -7.65
C PRO A 67 14.59 5.31 -6.83
N PHE A 68 14.74 5.35 -5.50
CA PHE A 68 13.88 4.58 -4.60
C PHE A 68 12.42 5.04 -4.77
N VAL A 69 11.54 4.10 -5.11
CA VAL A 69 10.09 4.32 -5.15
C VAL A 69 9.43 3.41 -4.13
N THR A 70 8.54 3.98 -3.32
CA THR A 70 7.73 3.20 -2.39
C THR A 70 6.90 2.16 -3.15
N PRO A 71 7.09 0.86 -2.86
CA PRO A 71 6.30 -0.24 -3.40
C PRO A 71 4.80 -0.02 -3.35
N THR A 72 4.14 -0.19 -4.49
CA THR A 72 2.68 -0.19 -4.63
C THR A 72 2.10 -1.58 -4.82
N ALA A 73 2.94 -2.59 -5.09
CA ALA A 73 2.55 -3.98 -5.21
C ALA A 73 3.65 -4.91 -4.68
N CYS A 74 3.25 -6.05 -4.13
CA CYS A 74 4.15 -7.16 -3.82
C CYS A 74 4.50 -7.97 -5.08
N ALA A 75 5.50 -8.86 -4.98
CA ALA A 75 5.93 -9.84 -5.96
C ALA A 75 5.59 -11.30 -5.59
N LYS A 76 5.26 -11.58 -4.32
CA LYS A 76 4.92 -12.94 -3.83
C LYS A 76 3.56 -13.49 -4.26
#